data_AF-A0AAW2QK89-F1
#
_entry.id   AF-A0AAW2QK89-F1
#
_cell.length_a   1.000
_cell.length_b   1.000
_cell.length_c   1.000
_cell.angle_alpha   90.00
_cell.angle_beta   90.00
_cell.angle_gamma   90.00
#
_symmetry.space_group_name_H-M   'P 1'
#
loop_
_entity.id
_entity.type
_entity.pdbx_description
1 polymer ?
#
loop_
_entity_poly.entity_id
_entity_poly.type
_entity_poly.pdbx_seq_one_letter_code
_entity_poly.pdbx_strand_id
1 'polypeptide(L)'
;MDILIPAGLHGGPRTRIGGPSSLTERWISGGHCDCGGWDIGCPITVLNTRSSSADSSSDMADSGECKSTDLFIQGSNQEVPALKMVNIHEGLYYIHFQSTLSTLQSFAITAAIIHSRSPLLRPKVYRR
;
A
#
# COMPACT_ATOMS: atom_id res chain seq x y z
N MET A 1 7.06 2.46 3.92
CA MET A 1 6.16 1.33 3.64
C MET A 1 5.63 1.57 2.25
N ASP A 2 5.88 0.63 1.34
CA ASP A 2 5.46 0.74 -0.05
C ASP A 2 4.30 -0.23 -0.30
N ILE A 3 3.26 0.28 -0.93
CA ILE A 3 2.06 -0.49 -1.30
C ILE A 3 2.08 -0.63 -2.82
N LEU A 4 2.13 -1.87 -3.28
CA LEU A 4 2.14 -2.20 -4.71
C LEU A 4 0.71 -2.51 -5.17
N ILE A 5 0.21 -1.75 -6.14
CA ILE A 5 -1.12 -1.90 -6.73
C ILE A 5 -0.96 -2.17 -8.23
N PRO A 6 -1.73 -3.10 -8.81
CA PRO A 6 -1.72 -3.27 -10.26
C PRO A 6 -2.28 -2.01 -10.93
N ALA A 7 -1.62 -1.50 -11.97
CA ALA A 7 -2.11 -0.33 -12.71
C ALA A 7 -3.41 -0.62 -13.49
N GLY A 8 -3.70 -1.91 -13.73
CA GLY A 8 -4.91 -2.38 -14.37
C GLY A 8 -5.16 -3.85 -14.05
N LEU A 9 -6.35 -4.33 -14.38
CA LEU A 9 -6.63 -5.76 -14.33
C LEU A 9 -5.75 -6.46 -15.37
N HIS A 10 -4.94 -7.40 -14.90
CA HIS A 10 -4.24 -8.29 -15.81
C HIS A 10 -5.26 -9.29 -16.37
N GLY A 11 -5.57 -9.15 -17.65
CA GLY A 11 -6.30 -10.11 -18.44
C GLY A 11 -5.48 -11.40 -18.59
N GLY A 12 -6.18 -12.50 -18.78
CA GLY A 12 -5.57 -13.79 -19.08
C GLY A 12 -5.98 -14.88 -18.09
N PRO A 13 -6.17 -16.12 -18.57
CA PRO A 13 -6.48 -17.23 -17.70
C PRO A 13 -5.32 -17.46 -16.72
N ARG A 14 -5.64 -17.64 -15.44
CA ARG A 14 -4.73 -18.32 -14.51
C ARG A 14 -4.63 -19.77 -14.98
N THR A 15 -3.74 -20.02 -15.93
CA THR A 15 -3.60 -21.35 -16.53
C THR A 15 -3.02 -22.31 -15.50
N ARG A 16 -3.15 -23.63 -15.73
CA ARG A 16 -2.52 -24.66 -14.89
C ARG A 16 -1.00 -24.59 -14.87
N ILE A 17 -0.39 -23.83 -15.79
CA ILE A 17 1.06 -23.67 -15.95
C ILE A 17 1.57 -22.41 -15.23
N GLY A 18 0.66 -21.59 -14.69
CA GLY A 18 0.98 -20.33 -14.04
C GLY A 18 0.16 -19.16 -14.61
N GLY A 19 0.13 -18.06 -13.85
CA GLY A 19 -0.28 -16.75 -14.33
C GLY A 19 0.95 -15.84 -14.44
N PRO A 20 0.77 -14.57 -14.86
CA PRO A 20 1.86 -13.61 -14.90
C PRO A 20 2.49 -13.43 -13.51
N SER A 21 3.74 -12.99 -13.49
CA SER A 21 4.52 -12.66 -12.29
C SER A 21 3.71 -11.86 -11.28
N SER A 22 3.83 -12.23 -10.00
CA SER A 22 3.19 -11.52 -8.90
C SER A 22 3.65 -10.06 -8.82
N LEU A 23 2.92 -9.19 -8.12
CA LEU A 23 3.30 -7.79 -7.96
C LEU A 23 4.68 -7.63 -7.30
N THR A 24 5.02 -8.50 -6.35
CA THR A 24 6.30 -8.48 -5.67
C THR A 24 7.45 -8.90 -6.59
N GLU A 25 7.27 -9.94 -7.39
CA GLU A 25 8.27 -10.36 -8.38
C GLU A 25 8.48 -9.29 -9.43
N ARG A 26 7.40 -8.69 -9.94
CA ARG A 26 7.48 -7.55 -10.87
C ARG A 26 8.17 -6.34 -10.23
N TRP A 27 7.96 -6.07 -8.95
CA TRP A 27 8.66 -4.99 -8.24
C TRP A 27 10.16 -5.25 -8.15
N ILE A 28 10.56 -6.47 -7.75
CA ILE A 28 11.96 -6.87 -7.61
C ILE A 28 12.69 -6.83 -8.95
N SER A 29 12.01 -7.17 -10.06
CA SER A 29 12.58 -7.14 -11.41
C SER A 29 12.60 -5.76 -12.06
N GLY A 30 12.22 -4.69 -11.36
CA GLY A 30 12.17 -3.33 -11.91
C GLY A 30 10.98 -3.08 -12.84
N GLY A 31 9.89 -3.84 -12.70
CA GLY A 31 8.65 -3.71 -13.45
C GLY A 31 8.51 -4.70 -14.61
N HIS A 32 9.41 -5.67 -14.75
CA HIS A 32 9.33 -6.64 -15.83
C HIS A 32 8.15 -7.61 -15.63
N CYS A 33 7.31 -7.74 -16.66
CA CYS A 33 6.24 -8.71 -16.70
C CYS A 33 6.50 -9.74 -17.81
N ASP A 34 6.33 -11.00 -17.48
CA ASP A 34 6.42 -12.16 -18.37
C ASP A 34 5.15 -12.34 -19.23
N CYS A 35 4.25 -11.36 -19.21
CA CYS A 35 3.05 -11.32 -20.03
C CYS A 35 3.35 -11.28 -21.54
N GLY A 36 4.58 -11.00 -21.97
CA GLY A 36 4.88 -10.81 -23.39
C GLY A 36 4.34 -9.49 -23.97
N GLY A 37 3.89 -8.58 -23.11
CA GLY A 37 3.50 -7.21 -23.46
C GLY A 37 2.10 -7.03 -24.05
N TRP A 38 1.26 -8.06 -24.11
CA TRP A 38 -0.10 -7.94 -24.66
C TRP A 38 -1.13 -7.35 -23.68
N ASP A 39 -0.78 -7.26 -22.39
CA ASP A 39 -1.70 -6.86 -21.34
C ASP A 39 -1.41 -5.45 -20.78
N ILE A 40 -2.45 -4.64 -20.63
CA ILE A 40 -2.36 -3.25 -20.16
C ILE A 40 -2.23 -3.11 -18.63
N GLY A 41 -2.46 -4.19 -17.88
CA GLY A 41 -2.29 -4.31 -16.43
C GLY A 41 -0.89 -4.78 -15.99
N CYS A 42 0.06 -4.90 -16.93
CA CYS A 42 1.46 -5.21 -16.59
C CYS A 42 2.15 -4.13 -15.71
N PRO A 43 1.85 -2.80 -15.81
CA PRO A 43 2.47 -1.80 -14.93
C PRO A 43 2.04 -1.91 -13.46
N ILE A 44 2.90 -1.42 -12.56
CA ILE A 44 2.64 -1.34 -11.11
C ILE A 44 2.51 0.14 -10.72
N THR A 45 1.51 0.44 -9.93
CA THR A 45 1.37 1.71 -9.22
C THR A 45 1.88 1.53 -7.79
N VAL A 46 2.79 2.39 -7.35
CA VAL A 46 3.28 2.39 -5.98
C VAL A 46 2.57 3.48 -5.20
N LEU A 47 2.06 3.15 -4.02
CA LEU A 47 1.64 4.13 -3.03
C LEU A 47 2.56 4.12 -1.82
N ASN A 48 2.87 5.30 -1.31
CA ASN A 48 3.65 5.45 -0.10
C ASN A 48 3.21 6.69 0.68
N THR A 49 3.64 6.75 1.94
CA THR A 49 3.55 7.97 2.74
C THR A 49 4.58 8.96 2.21
N ARG A 50 4.20 10.22 1.95
CA ARG A 50 5.20 11.26 1.69
C ARG A 50 6.13 11.35 2.89
N SER A 51 7.42 11.15 2.68
CA SER A 51 8.42 11.47 3.70
C SER A 51 8.46 12.99 3.82
N SER A 52 7.70 13.55 4.76
CA SER A 52 7.93 14.92 5.18
C SER A 52 9.36 14.96 5.73
N SER A 53 10.24 15.75 5.13
CA SER A 53 11.59 16.00 5.61
C SER A 53 11.60 16.87 6.88
N ALA A 54 10.60 16.70 7.75
CA ALA A 54 10.38 17.49 8.95
C ALA A 54 10.04 16.67 10.21
N ASP A 55 10.05 15.33 10.16
CA ASP A 55 9.75 14.52 11.35
C ASP A 55 10.92 13.64 11.77
N SER A 56 12.06 14.27 12.00
CA SER A 56 13.03 13.79 13.00
C SER A 56 12.57 14.25 14.38
N SER A 57 11.48 13.69 14.90
CA SER A 57 11.14 13.60 16.34
C SER A 57 9.64 13.36 16.54
N SER A 58 9.26 12.12 16.81
CA SER A 58 8.13 11.82 17.72
C SER A 58 8.14 10.33 18.09
N ASP A 59 9.31 9.85 18.53
CA ASP A 59 9.29 8.95 19.67
C ASP A 59 8.92 9.82 20.88
N MET A 60 7.85 9.43 21.59
CA MET A 60 7.22 10.09 22.75
C MET A 60 6.08 11.08 22.42
N ALA A 61 4.86 10.56 22.31
CA ALA A 61 3.66 11.25 22.82
C ALA A 61 2.54 10.23 23.06
N ASP A 62 2.40 9.87 24.34
CA ASP A 62 1.11 9.53 24.96
C ASP A 62 0.26 10.80 24.95
N SER A 63 -0.55 10.97 23.90
CA SER A 63 -1.58 12.01 23.80
C SER A 63 -2.57 11.54 22.74
N GLY A 64 -3.86 11.77 22.98
CA GLY A 64 -5.01 11.31 22.18
C GLY A 64 -5.11 11.93 20.79
N GLU A 65 -4.00 11.99 20.06
CA GLU A 65 -3.89 12.50 18.71
C GLU A 65 -4.23 11.38 17.73
N CYS A 66 -5.27 11.65 16.94
CA CYS A 66 -5.78 10.77 15.92
C CYS A 66 -4.69 10.46 14.87
N LYS A 67 -4.01 9.31 14.98
CA LYS A 67 -2.96 8.90 14.05
C LYS A 67 -3.54 8.67 12.66
N SER A 68 -3.46 9.69 11.81
CA SER A 68 -3.82 9.60 10.41
C SER A 68 -2.70 8.96 9.59
N THR A 69 -3.05 8.35 8.46
CA THR A 69 -2.10 7.74 7.53
C THR A 69 -2.58 8.02 6.13
N ASP A 70 -1.82 8.86 5.44
CA ASP A 70 -2.12 9.35 4.11
C ASP A 70 -1.15 8.71 3.11
N LEU A 71 -1.70 8.04 2.11
CA LEU A 71 -0.96 7.36 1.05
C LEU A 71 -1.15 8.09 -0.27
N PHE A 72 -0.04 8.36 -0.95
CA PHE A 72 0.01 9.06 -2.22
C PHE A 72 0.56 8.14 -3.29
N ILE A 73 0.10 8.32 -4.52
CA ILE A 73 0.68 7.65 -5.68
C ILE A 73 2.08 8.23 -5.90
N GLN A 74 3.09 7.36 -5.95
CA GLN A 74 4.46 7.76 -6.20
C GLN A 74 4.58 8.41 -7.59
N GLY A 75 5.24 9.57 -7.65
CA GLY A 75 5.37 10.36 -8.88
C GLY A 75 4.14 11.22 -9.21
N SER A 76 3.07 11.15 -8.42
CA SER A 76 1.91 12.04 -8.58
C SER A 76 2.12 13.37 -7.85
N ASN A 77 1.81 14.47 -8.53
CA ASN A 77 1.77 15.82 -7.96
C ASN A 77 0.44 16.14 -7.25
N GLN A 78 -0.46 15.15 -7.08
CA GLN A 78 -1.75 15.37 -6.43
C GLN A 78 -1.58 15.75 -4.96
N GLU A 79 -2.24 16.82 -4.52
CA GLU A 79 -2.23 17.23 -3.11
C GLU A 79 -3.10 16.34 -2.24
N VAL A 80 -4.11 15.70 -2.83
CA VAL A 80 -5.04 14.81 -2.12
C VAL A 80 -4.49 13.38 -2.10
N PRO A 81 -4.48 12.70 -0.94
CA PRO A 81 -4.04 11.31 -0.86
C PRO A 81 -4.99 10.38 -1.63
N ALA A 82 -4.42 9.33 -2.21
CA ALA A 82 -5.19 8.27 -2.85
C ALA A 82 -5.92 7.40 -1.82
N LEU A 83 -5.35 7.24 -0.63
CA LEU A 83 -6.01 6.62 0.53
C LEU A 83 -5.64 7.39 1.79
N LYS A 84 -6.65 7.75 2.57
CA LYS A 84 -6.55 8.36 3.90
C LYS A 84 -7.20 7.47 4.93
N MET A 85 -6.45 7.10 5.94
CA MET A 85 -6.90 6.26 7.04
C MET A 85 -6.76 7.02 8.35
N VAL A 86 -7.80 7.01 9.18
CA VAL A 86 -7.90 7.81 10.40
C VAL A 86 -8.45 6.94 11.52
N ASN A 87 -7.75 6.82 12.65
CA ASN A 87 -8.27 6.09 13.82
C ASN A 87 -9.21 7.00 14.62
N ILE A 88 -10.51 6.78 14.52
CA ILE A 88 -11.49 7.63 15.22
C ILE A 88 -11.54 7.26 16.72
N HIS A 89 -11.58 5.96 17.02
CA HIS A 89 -11.73 5.46 18.39
C HIS A 89 -11.42 3.96 18.45
N GLU A 90 -10.61 3.48 19.41
CA GLU A 90 -10.43 2.06 19.79
C GLU A 90 -10.72 1.01 18.68
N GLY A 91 -9.88 0.98 17.63
CA GLY A 91 -10.03 0.00 16.54
C GLY A 91 -11.08 0.33 15.46
N LEU A 92 -11.86 1.38 15.64
CA LEU A 92 -12.70 2.00 14.61
C LEU A 92 -11.86 2.94 13.74
N TYR A 93 -11.79 2.61 12.45
CA TYR A 93 -11.07 3.41 11.47
C TYR A 93 -12.01 3.96 10.42
N TYR A 94 -11.84 5.24 10.10
CA TYR A 94 -12.39 5.85 8.90
C TYR A 94 -11.38 5.74 7.77
N ILE A 95 -11.85 5.27 6.61
CA ILE A 95 -11.03 5.08 5.42
C ILE A 95 -11.71 5.84 4.29
N HIS A 96 -10.99 6.79 3.72
CA HIS A 96 -11.38 7.49 2.50
C HIS A 96 -10.39 7.12 1.40
N PHE A 97 -10.88 6.81 0.20
CA PHE A 97 -10.03 6.43 -0.92
C PHE A 97 -10.59 6.97 -2.24
N GLN A 98 -9.70 7.26 -3.18
CA GLN A 98 -10.04 7.71 -4.52
C GLN A 98 -10.49 6.54 -5.40
N SER A 99 -11.15 6.83 -6.52
CA SER A 99 -11.65 5.83 -7.48
C SER A 99 -10.55 4.98 -8.15
N THR A 100 -9.29 5.36 -8.00
CA THR A 100 -8.12 4.56 -8.42
C THR A 100 -7.93 3.30 -7.58
N LEU A 101 -8.56 3.22 -6.40
CA LEU A 101 -8.56 2.04 -5.53
C LEU A 101 -9.98 1.48 -5.42
N SER A 102 -10.10 0.16 -5.48
CA SER A 102 -11.33 -0.55 -5.14
C SER A 102 -11.49 -0.66 -3.63
N THR A 103 -12.74 -0.86 -3.17
CA THR A 103 -13.05 -1.13 -1.76
C THR A 103 -12.22 -2.29 -1.19
N LEU A 104 -12.01 -3.36 -1.97
CA LEU A 104 -11.23 -4.52 -1.54
C LEU A 104 -9.74 -4.18 -1.37
N GLN A 105 -9.16 -3.45 -2.33
CA GLN A 105 -7.77 -3.00 -2.23
C GLN A 105 -7.60 -2.10 -1.00
N SER A 106 -8.45 -1.09 -0.85
CA SER A 106 -8.41 -0.16 0.29
C SER A 106 -8.53 -0.89 1.62
N PHE A 107 -9.46 -1.84 1.73
CA PHE A 107 -9.61 -2.67 2.93
C PHE A 107 -8.36 -3.49 3.23
N ALA A 108 -7.82 -4.20 2.23
CA ALA A 108 -6.63 -5.04 2.41
C ALA A 108 -5.39 -4.23 2.81
N ILE A 109 -5.21 -3.04 2.20
CA ILE A 109 -4.14 -2.10 2.54
C ILE A 109 -4.27 -1.67 4.01
N THR A 110 -5.45 -1.20 4.42
CA THR A 110 -5.68 -0.76 5.80
C THR A 110 -5.48 -1.90 6.80
N ALA A 111 -6.00 -3.09 6.52
CA ALA A 111 -5.79 -4.27 7.36
C ALA A 111 -4.29 -4.58 7.53
N ALA A 112 -3.52 -4.54 6.44
CA ALA A 112 -2.07 -4.74 6.49
C ALA A 112 -1.35 -3.65 7.31
N ILE A 113 -1.75 -2.38 7.18
CA ILE A 113 -1.20 -1.27 7.97
C ILE A 113 -1.47 -1.49 9.46
N ILE A 114 -2.72 -1.78 9.85
CA ILE A 114 -3.12 -2.06 11.24
C ILE A 114 -2.29 -3.22 11.77
N HIS A 115 -2.20 -4.30 11.00
CA HIS A 115 -1.43 -5.49 11.38
C HIS A 115 0.05 -5.18 11.60
N SER A 116 0.69 -4.42 10.69
CA SER A 116 2.11 -4.05 10.78
C SER A 116 2.45 -3.20 12.02
N ARG A 117 1.48 -2.44 12.53
CA ARG A 117 1.63 -1.58 13.72
C ARG A 117 1.37 -2.34 15.03
N SER A 118 0.78 -3.52 14.97
CA SER A 118 0.48 -4.34 16.14
C SER A 118 1.78 -4.84 16.80
N PRO A 119 2.07 -4.45 18.06
CA PRO A 119 3.26 -4.92 18.77
C PRO A 119 3.31 -6.44 18.94
N LEU A 120 2.13 -7.07 19.01
CA LEU A 120 1.97 -8.51 19.24
C LEU A 120 2.32 -9.37 18.00
N LEU A 121 2.37 -8.75 16.82
CA LEU A 121 2.50 -9.45 15.53
C LEU A 121 3.79 -9.05 14.80
N ARG A 122 4.68 -8.25 15.43
CA ARG A 122 5.96 -7.90 14.83
C ARG A 122 6.80 -9.16 14.58
N PRO A 123 7.23 -9.42 13.33
CA PRO A 123 8.13 -10.53 13.04
C PRO A 123 9.39 -10.41 13.89
N LYS A 124 9.78 -11.47 14.60
CA LYS A 124 11.00 -11.51 15.44
C LYS A 124 12.31 -11.25 14.68
N VAL A 125 12.26 -11.11 13.36
CA VAL A 125 13.42 -11.08 12.45
C VAL A 125 14.19 -9.74 12.50
N TYR A 126 13.64 -8.68 13.07
CA TYR A 126 14.35 -7.42 13.29
C TYR A 126 14.34 -6.99 14.77
N ARG A 127 14.97 -7.80 15.63
CA ARG A 127 15.65 -7.26 16.81
C ARG A 127 17.13 -7.17 16.45
N ARG A 128 17.59 -5.97 16.07
CA ARG A 128 19.01 -5.63 16.21
C ARG A 128 19.23 -5.14 17.63
#